data_AF-A0AAD9LJS5-F1
#
_entry.id   AF-A0AAD9LJS5-F1
#
_cell.length_a   1.000
_cell.length_b   1.000
_cell.length_c   1.000
_cell.angle_alpha   90.00
_cell.angle_beta   90.00
_cell.angle_gamma   90.00
#
_symmetry.space_group_name_H-M   'P 1'
#
loop_
_entity.id
_entity.type
_entity.pdbx_description
1 polymer ?
#
loop_
_entity_poly.entity_id
_entity_poly.type
_entity_poly.pdbx_seq_one_letter_code
_entity_poly.pdbx_strand_id
1 'polypeptide(L)'
;MARGQAGGAQSSAHADMKVFLRNRMWRDHWYVLLSVGVIVVALFGSAFLQFSTSKDHVYRIEVTDSALMERVFRSGEPWVVLCSGPDDVLPDVFDKVSPRLAGKSSVGVLDCKQKLPGSGKSVLNRYGIKKGITPTVFTVANGEKPKQVFLNHLQSAAALAKHVKTRTKKTMHQVQNSAQLEARCLSRSSCVLILRGQRFQPHEKQWIDKLMLKYRTLSFAWIDSTSLKLSLEKMLPDARQGEHRLVLFRRQRDTDANKKILAAKAFRDDMFNAVSVGTFLDENAHSELKPLGKSPKVLHRGKSKSSQPDKSGNRDQRRTRRRPRRKEREAEEEEGYYFPQHVNPDEDNERSHVLDDVEEEEDVLDLDDDEDDE
;
A
#
# COMPACT_ATOMS: atom_id res chain seq x y z
N MET A 1 70.49 7.81 -49.20
CA MET A 1 69.49 8.41 -50.11
C MET A 1 68.37 7.38 -50.27
N ALA A 2 67.07 7.70 -50.32
CA ALA A 2 66.42 8.99 -50.53
C ALA A 2 65.16 9.20 -49.66
N ARG A 3 64.63 10.43 -49.76
CA ARG A 3 63.44 11.06 -49.17
C ARG A 3 62.25 10.13 -48.85
N GLY A 4 61.63 10.38 -47.69
CA GLY A 4 60.25 9.92 -47.39
C GLY A 4 59.19 10.89 -47.91
N GLN A 5 57.92 10.52 -47.74
CA GLN A 5 56.77 11.35 -48.06
C GLN A 5 55.69 11.20 -46.97
N ALA A 6 55.31 12.33 -46.37
CA ALA A 6 54.23 12.43 -45.39
C ALA A 6 53.14 13.38 -45.91
N GLY A 7 51.91 13.19 -45.45
CA GLY A 7 50.71 13.92 -45.88
C GLY A 7 49.68 12.98 -46.51
N GLY A 8 48.38 13.11 -46.25
CA GLY A 8 47.70 14.14 -45.46
C GLY A 8 46.20 14.16 -45.78
N ALA A 9 45.47 13.12 -45.35
CA ALA A 9 44.12 12.80 -45.84
C ALA A 9 42.97 13.31 -44.95
N GLN A 10 43.11 14.49 -44.33
CA GLN A 10 42.06 15.08 -43.48
C GLN A 10 41.53 16.44 -43.98
N SER A 11 42.02 16.98 -45.10
CA SER A 11 41.61 18.30 -45.61
C SER A 11 40.48 18.29 -46.64
N SER A 12 40.10 17.15 -47.22
CA SER A 12 39.11 17.07 -48.31
C SER A 12 37.69 17.37 -47.84
N ALA A 13 37.20 16.70 -46.80
CA ALA A 13 35.81 16.82 -46.34
C ALA A 13 35.37 18.27 -46.05
N HIS A 14 36.27 19.10 -45.51
CA HIS A 14 35.98 20.50 -45.21
C HIS A 14 36.08 21.42 -46.44
N ALA A 15 36.85 21.02 -47.47
CA ALA A 15 36.87 21.71 -48.77
C ALA A 15 35.62 21.37 -49.59
N ASP A 16 35.25 20.08 -49.65
CA ASP A 16 34.08 19.59 -50.38
C ASP A 16 32.78 20.19 -49.82
N MET A 17 32.63 20.23 -48.49
CA MET A 17 31.46 20.88 -47.85
C MET A 17 31.38 22.39 -48.17
N LYS A 18 32.52 23.06 -48.38
CA LYS A 18 32.59 24.48 -48.75
C LYS A 18 32.24 24.71 -50.22
N VAL A 19 32.58 23.77 -51.11
CA VAL A 19 32.13 23.77 -52.52
C VAL A 19 30.63 23.47 -52.61
N PHE A 20 30.13 22.53 -51.81
CA PHE A 20 28.71 22.16 -51.75
C PHE A 20 27.82 23.35 -51.33
N LEU A 21 28.22 24.09 -50.29
CA LEU A 21 27.56 25.32 -49.85
C LEU A 21 27.61 26.44 -50.90
N ARG A 22 28.71 26.56 -51.64
CA ARG A 22 28.93 27.62 -52.63
C ARG A 22 28.18 27.40 -53.95
N ASN A 23 28.00 26.16 -54.39
CA ASN A 23 27.32 25.84 -55.65
C ASN A 23 25.78 25.78 -55.57
N ARG A 24 25.18 26.07 -54.40
CA ARG A 24 23.71 26.16 -54.22
C ARG A 24 22.92 24.86 -54.52
N MET A 25 23.61 23.73 -54.73
CA MET A 25 23.04 22.37 -54.92
C MET A 25 22.19 21.88 -53.72
N TRP A 26 22.24 22.60 -52.60
CA TRP A 26 21.32 22.45 -51.47
C TRP A 26 19.84 22.61 -51.86
N ARG A 27 19.54 23.28 -52.99
CA ARG A 27 18.17 23.36 -53.55
C ARG A 27 17.72 22.06 -54.19
N ASP A 28 18.58 21.41 -54.97
CA ASP A 28 18.23 20.19 -55.70
C ASP A 28 18.15 18.98 -54.75
N HIS A 29 18.94 18.98 -53.69
CA HIS A 29 18.89 17.99 -52.61
C HIS A 29 18.01 18.39 -51.42
N TRP A 30 17.22 19.47 -51.51
CA TRP A 30 16.39 19.97 -50.40
C TRP A 30 15.45 18.90 -49.83
N TYR A 31 14.87 18.06 -50.70
CA TYR A 31 14.03 16.94 -50.30
C TYR A 31 14.77 15.87 -49.47
N VAL A 32 16.05 15.63 -49.76
CA VAL A 32 16.90 14.68 -49.00
C VAL A 32 17.24 15.23 -47.62
N LEU A 33 17.43 16.55 -47.51
CA LEU A 33 17.71 17.22 -46.25
C LEU A 33 16.46 17.31 -45.36
N LEU A 34 15.29 17.54 -45.96
CA LEU A 34 14.01 17.43 -45.26
C LEU A 34 13.74 16.00 -44.78
N SER A 35 13.97 14.98 -45.62
CA SER A 35 13.72 13.59 -45.21
C SER A 35 14.66 13.14 -44.09
N VAL A 36 15.95 13.45 -44.17
CA VAL A 36 16.91 13.22 -43.08
C VAL A 36 16.52 14.00 -41.83
N GLY A 37 16.10 15.27 -41.96
CA GLY A 37 15.63 16.08 -40.85
C GLY A 37 14.41 15.48 -40.14
N VAL A 38 13.42 15.00 -40.90
CA VAL A 38 12.24 14.30 -40.36
C VAL A 38 12.63 12.99 -39.66
N ILE A 39 13.55 12.20 -40.23
CA ILE A 39 14.04 10.97 -39.60
C ILE A 39 14.75 11.28 -38.28
N VAL A 40 15.63 12.28 -38.24
CA VAL A 40 16.32 12.69 -37.00
C VAL A 40 15.33 13.18 -35.95
N VAL A 41 14.36 14.02 -36.32
CA VAL A 41 13.30 14.48 -35.39
C VAL A 41 12.42 13.33 -34.91
N ALA A 42 12.10 12.35 -35.77
CA ALA A 42 11.33 11.17 -35.38
C ALA A 42 12.10 10.25 -34.43
N LEU A 43 13.41 10.04 -34.64
CA LEU A 43 14.26 9.22 -33.76
C LEU A 43 14.55 9.90 -32.42
N PHE A 44 14.86 11.20 -32.41
CA PHE A 44 15.04 11.93 -31.15
C PHE A 44 13.70 12.12 -30.42
N GLY A 45 12.60 12.35 -31.15
CA GLY A 45 11.25 12.43 -30.60
C GLY A 45 10.81 11.11 -29.97
N SER A 46 11.01 9.97 -30.65
CA SER A 46 10.67 8.66 -30.11
C SER A 46 11.55 8.27 -28.92
N ALA A 47 12.87 8.52 -28.98
CA ALA A 47 13.77 8.28 -27.86
C ALA A 47 13.45 9.17 -26.64
N PHE A 48 13.14 10.46 -26.85
CA PHE A 48 12.72 11.36 -25.79
C PHE A 48 11.38 10.95 -25.18
N LEU A 49 10.40 10.56 -26.01
CA LEU A 49 9.11 10.04 -25.53
C LEU A 49 9.28 8.73 -24.77
N GLN A 50 10.09 7.78 -25.26
CA GLN A 50 10.40 6.54 -24.54
C GLN A 50 11.09 6.81 -23.20
N PHE A 51 12.11 7.67 -23.17
CA PHE A 51 12.80 8.02 -21.93
C PHE A 51 11.87 8.71 -20.94
N SER A 52 11.09 9.71 -21.40
CA SER A 52 10.15 10.47 -20.58
C SER A 52 8.91 9.67 -20.12
N THR A 53 8.56 8.57 -20.79
CA THR A 53 7.41 7.72 -20.43
C THR A 53 7.83 6.40 -19.75
N SER A 54 9.12 6.05 -19.79
CA SER A 54 9.66 4.88 -19.11
C SER A 54 9.35 4.93 -17.61
N LYS A 55 8.73 3.87 -17.07
CA LYS A 55 8.41 3.76 -15.63
C LYS A 55 9.57 3.17 -14.81
N ASP A 56 10.72 2.95 -15.47
CA ASP A 56 11.81 2.10 -15.00
C ASP A 56 13.06 2.90 -14.62
N HIS A 57 13.01 4.23 -14.62
CA HIS A 57 14.15 5.06 -14.25
C HIS A 57 14.26 5.29 -12.73
N VAL A 58 15.50 5.29 -12.24
CA VAL A 58 15.83 5.70 -10.88
C VAL A 58 15.84 7.23 -10.81
N TYR A 59 14.97 7.81 -10.00
CA TYR A 59 14.85 9.26 -9.82
C TYR A 59 15.96 9.80 -8.91
N ARG A 60 16.75 10.77 -9.38
CA ARG A 60 17.66 11.54 -8.51
C ARG A 60 16.86 12.69 -7.86
N ILE A 61 16.65 12.59 -6.55
CA ILE A 61 15.82 13.49 -5.75
C ILE A 61 16.71 14.59 -5.17
N GLU A 62 16.57 15.81 -5.68
CA GLU A 62 17.26 16.96 -5.11
C GLU A 62 16.46 17.59 -3.97
N VAL A 63 17.12 17.92 -2.86
CA VAL A 63 16.48 18.55 -1.69
C VAL A 63 15.98 19.98 -1.99
N THR A 64 16.54 20.62 -3.02
CA THR A 64 16.15 21.90 -3.59
C THR A 64 14.81 21.84 -4.34
N ASP A 65 14.44 20.69 -4.91
CA ASP A 65 13.16 20.52 -5.59
C ASP A 65 12.03 20.28 -4.56
N SER A 66 11.34 21.37 -4.21
CA SER A 66 10.19 21.31 -3.30
C SER A 66 9.03 20.46 -3.83
N ALA A 67 8.83 20.39 -5.15
CA ALA A 67 7.72 19.68 -5.76
C ALA A 67 7.97 18.16 -5.72
N LEU A 68 9.18 17.72 -6.06
CA LEU A 68 9.55 16.30 -5.99
C LEU A 68 9.69 15.83 -4.54
N MET A 69 10.17 16.68 -3.63
CA MET A 69 10.15 16.40 -2.19
C MET A 69 8.73 16.31 -1.60
N GLU A 70 7.80 17.16 -2.04
CA GLU A 70 6.36 17.04 -1.69
C GLU A 70 5.77 15.74 -2.26
N ARG A 71 6.09 15.41 -3.52
CA ARG A 71 5.68 14.16 -4.16
C ARG A 71 6.15 12.93 -3.38
N VAL A 72 7.44 12.83 -3.04
CA VAL A 72 8.02 11.68 -2.31
C VAL A 72 7.45 11.56 -0.89
N PHE A 73 7.33 12.66 -0.14
CA PHE A 73 7.04 12.61 1.30
C PHE A 73 5.59 12.93 1.71
N ARG A 74 4.73 13.42 0.81
CA ARG A 74 3.35 13.84 1.13
C ARG A 74 2.27 13.33 0.19
N SER A 75 2.55 13.05 -1.09
CA SER A 75 1.52 12.57 -2.04
C SER A 75 0.87 11.24 -1.62
N GLY A 76 1.60 10.42 -0.85
CA GLY A 76 1.20 9.06 -0.51
C GLY A 76 1.44 8.03 -1.62
N GLU A 77 2.00 8.45 -2.77
CA GLU A 77 2.60 7.53 -3.74
C GLU A 77 3.62 6.60 -3.05
N PRO A 78 3.76 5.36 -3.54
CA PRO A 78 4.73 4.42 -3.00
C PRO A 78 6.13 4.64 -3.60
N TRP A 79 7.08 5.02 -2.74
CA TRP A 79 8.48 5.26 -3.07
C TRP A 79 9.41 4.34 -2.26
N VAL A 80 10.48 3.85 -2.90
CA VAL A 80 11.66 3.32 -2.22
C VAL A 80 12.83 4.27 -2.48
N VAL A 81 13.49 4.72 -1.43
CA VAL A 81 14.54 5.74 -1.49
C VAL A 81 15.83 5.22 -0.88
N LEU A 82 16.91 5.28 -1.66
CA LEU A 82 18.28 5.06 -1.22
C LEU A 82 18.89 6.40 -0.79
N CYS A 83 19.45 6.43 0.42
CA CYS A 83 20.31 7.54 0.82
C CYS A 83 21.70 7.39 0.21
N SER A 84 22.00 8.21 -0.80
CA SER A 84 23.32 8.28 -1.46
C SER A 84 23.66 9.75 -1.71
N GLY A 85 24.92 10.11 -1.48
CA GLY A 85 25.47 11.41 -1.91
C GLY A 85 25.63 11.48 -3.44
N PRO A 86 26.02 12.65 -3.97
CA PRO A 86 26.12 12.86 -5.41
C PRO A 86 27.21 12.03 -6.09
N ASP A 87 28.26 11.69 -5.34
CA ASP A 87 29.47 10.96 -5.76
C ASP A 87 29.51 9.51 -5.25
N ASP A 88 28.51 9.10 -4.47
CA ASP A 88 28.43 7.74 -3.88
C ASP A 88 27.98 6.72 -4.94
N VAL A 89 28.72 5.63 -5.13
CA VAL A 89 28.39 4.56 -6.09
C VAL A 89 27.07 3.87 -5.70
N LEU A 90 26.14 3.80 -6.64
CA LEU A 90 24.85 3.12 -6.46
C LEU A 90 25.05 1.59 -6.44
N PRO A 91 24.49 0.85 -5.45
CA PRO A 91 24.54 -0.60 -5.46
C PRO A 91 23.67 -1.18 -6.59
N ASP A 92 24.22 -2.10 -7.39
CA ASP A 92 23.54 -2.89 -8.45
C ASP A 92 22.11 -3.34 -8.12
N VAL A 93 21.87 -3.70 -6.86
CA VAL A 93 20.57 -4.17 -6.34
C VAL A 93 19.47 -3.13 -6.59
N PHE A 94 19.81 -1.84 -6.57
CA PHE A 94 18.88 -0.73 -6.73
C PHE A 94 18.52 -0.50 -8.21
N ASP A 95 19.49 -0.51 -9.12
CA ASP A 95 19.21 -0.43 -10.55
C ASP A 95 18.37 -1.64 -11.01
N LYS A 96 18.71 -2.84 -10.50
CA LYS A 96 17.98 -4.09 -10.76
C LYS A 96 16.61 -4.16 -10.06
N VAL A 97 16.28 -3.25 -9.11
CA VAL A 97 14.94 -3.20 -8.48
C VAL A 97 13.94 -2.36 -9.26
N SER A 98 14.41 -1.37 -10.02
CA SER A 98 13.55 -0.45 -10.78
C SER A 98 12.55 -1.15 -11.71
N PRO A 99 12.96 -2.00 -12.68
CA PRO A 99 12.01 -2.71 -13.55
C PRO A 99 11.11 -3.70 -12.79
N ARG A 100 11.51 -4.15 -11.59
CA ARG A 100 10.68 -5.03 -10.74
C ARG A 100 9.59 -4.27 -9.96
N LEU A 101 9.72 -2.94 -9.86
CA LEU A 101 8.79 -2.03 -9.20
C LEU A 101 8.03 -1.11 -10.18
N ALA A 102 8.38 -1.14 -11.47
CA ALA A 102 7.65 -0.52 -12.58
C ALA A 102 6.12 -0.50 -12.38
N GLY A 103 5.54 0.70 -12.40
CA GLY A 103 4.09 0.92 -12.21
C GLY A 103 3.52 0.58 -10.82
N LYS A 104 4.33 0.05 -9.89
CA LYS A 104 3.93 -0.38 -8.53
C LYS A 104 4.58 0.46 -7.43
N SER A 105 5.81 0.93 -7.60
CA SER A 105 6.50 1.88 -6.71
C SER A 105 7.63 2.60 -7.45
N SER A 106 7.81 3.90 -7.19
CA SER A 106 8.93 4.67 -7.74
C SER A 106 10.22 4.39 -6.97
N VAL A 107 11.34 4.40 -7.67
CA VAL A 107 12.69 4.13 -7.11
C VAL A 107 13.48 5.43 -7.17
N GLY A 108 14.05 5.88 -6.04
CA GLY A 108 14.75 7.17 -5.99
C GLY A 108 16.01 7.18 -5.13
N VAL A 109 16.88 8.14 -5.40
CA VAL A 109 18.15 8.38 -4.69
C VAL A 109 18.12 9.80 -4.14
N LEU A 110 18.47 9.97 -2.86
CA LEU A 110 18.39 11.25 -2.15
C LEU A 110 19.62 11.46 -1.26
N ASP A 111 20.22 12.65 -1.27
CA ASP A 111 21.19 13.00 -0.23
C ASP A 111 20.45 13.26 1.09
N CYS A 112 20.36 12.19 1.89
CA CYS A 112 19.73 12.25 3.21
C CYS A 112 20.56 13.00 4.26
N LYS A 113 21.83 13.35 3.99
CA LYS A 113 22.71 14.15 4.85
C LYS A 113 22.43 15.65 4.66
N GLN A 114 22.08 16.08 3.44
CA GLN A 114 21.72 17.45 3.11
C GLN A 114 20.56 17.98 3.99
N LYS A 115 20.60 19.26 4.33
CA LYS A 115 19.60 19.93 5.17
C LYS A 115 18.38 20.34 4.34
N LEU A 116 17.19 20.01 4.83
CA LEU A 116 15.93 20.33 4.16
C LEU A 116 15.59 21.82 4.29
N PRO A 117 15.19 22.51 3.20
CA PRO A 117 14.75 23.90 3.25
C PRO A 117 13.59 24.07 4.24
N GLY A 118 13.57 25.21 4.93
CA GLY A 118 12.59 25.55 5.98
C GLY A 118 12.79 24.85 7.33
N SER A 119 13.24 23.59 7.38
CA SER A 119 13.38 22.87 8.67
C SER A 119 14.79 22.88 9.26
N GLY A 120 15.83 23.11 8.44
CA GLY A 120 17.24 23.05 8.84
C GLY A 120 17.76 21.67 9.24
N LYS A 121 16.88 20.66 9.34
CA LYS A 121 17.20 19.27 9.68
C LYS A 121 17.42 18.45 8.41
N SER A 122 18.32 17.47 8.48
CA SER A 122 18.47 16.47 7.42
C SER A 122 17.31 15.47 7.41
N VAL A 123 17.14 14.73 6.30
CA VAL A 123 16.11 13.69 6.15
C VAL A 123 16.21 12.66 7.28
N LEU A 124 17.44 12.19 7.56
CA LEU A 124 17.72 11.21 8.62
C LEU A 124 17.21 11.70 9.99
N ASN A 125 17.55 12.95 10.34
CA ASN A 125 17.19 13.54 11.63
C ASN A 125 15.70 13.92 11.70
N ARG A 126 15.06 14.30 10.59
CA ARG A 126 13.64 14.68 10.54
C ARG A 126 12.70 13.49 10.71
N TYR A 127 13.08 12.33 10.17
CA TYR A 127 12.24 11.13 10.16
C TYR A 127 12.70 10.01 11.11
N GLY A 128 13.87 10.16 11.75
CA GLY A 128 14.39 9.20 12.73
C GLY A 128 15.01 7.94 12.09
N ILE A 129 15.58 8.09 10.90
CA ILE A 129 16.21 6.99 10.16
C ILE A 129 17.60 6.73 10.76
N LYS A 130 17.91 5.46 11.08
CA LYS A 130 19.17 5.09 11.76
C LYS A 130 20.34 5.15 10.78
N LYS A 131 21.40 5.87 11.17
CA LYS A 131 22.63 6.05 10.37
C LYS A 131 23.55 4.83 10.33
N GLY A 132 23.38 3.88 11.26
CA GLY A 132 24.25 2.70 11.39
C GLY A 132 23.89 1.52 10.47
N ILE A 133 23.01 1.71 9.48
CA ILE A 133 22.63 0.68 8.51
C ILE A 133 22.99 1.21 7.11
N THR A 134 24.04 0.65 6.52
CA THR A 134 24.56 1.03 5.20
C THR A 134 24.42 -0.17 4.24
N PRO A 135 23.87 0.01 3.03
CA PRO A 135 23.24 1.23 2.51
C PRO A 135 21.94 1.58 3.25
N THR A 136 21.71 2.87 3.52
CA THR A 136 20.48 3.31 4.18
C THR A 136 19.35 3.42 3.15
N VAL A 137 18.45 2.43 3.14
CA VAL A 137 17.26 2.42 2.28
C VAL A 137 16.00 2.56 3.15
N PHE A 138 15.01 3.32 2.67
CA PHE A 138 13.70 3.45 3.31
C PHE A 138 12.55 3.45 2.30
N THR A 139 11.35 3.10 2.75
CA THR A 139 10.12 3.24 1.96
C THR A 139 9.26 4.36 2.50
N VAL A 140 8.55 5.04 1.60
CA VAL A 140 7.52 6.04 1.91
C VAL A 140 6.28 5.68 1.10
N ALA A 141 5.12 5.61 1.73
CA ALA A 141 3.87 5.32 1.05
C ALA A 141 2.67 5.73 1.90
N ASN A 142 1.51 5.86 1.26
CA ASN A 142 0.20 5.85 1.92
C ASN A 142 0.00 6.96 2.98
N GLY A 143 0.72 8.08 2.85
CA GLY A 143 0.73 9.19 3.82
C GLY A 143 1.43 8.87 5.15
N GLU A 144 2.14 7.74 5.25
CA GLU A 144 2.86 7.34 6.46
C GLU A 144 4.27 7.94 6.52
N LYS A 145 4.84 7.95 7.74
CA LYS A 145 6.25 8.31 7.93
C LYS A 145 7.17 7.31 7.21
N PRO A 146 8.33 7.74 6.69
CA PRO A 146 9.36 6.86 6.16
C PRO A 146 9.71 5.70 7.09
N LYS A 147 9.84 4.50 6.53
CA LYS A 147 10.21 3.27 7.25
C LYS A 147 11.48 2.68 6.68
N GLN A 148 12.50 2.53 7.52
CA GLN A 148 13.79 1.97 7.11
C GLN A 148 13.67 0.49 6.75
N VAL A 149 14.32 0.09 5.66
CA VAL A 149 14.41 -1.30 5.21
C VAL A 149 15.61 -1.96 5.90
N PHE A 150 15.43 -3.19 6.38
CA PHE A 150 16.50 -3.97 7.02
C PHE A 150 17.40 -4.66 5.99
N LEU A 151 18.67 -4.88 6.33
CA LEU A 151 19.71 -5.47 5.47
C LEU A 151 19.29 -6.80 4.83
N ASN A 152 18.53 -7.64 5.55
CA ASN A 152 18.03 -8.93 5.04
C ASN A 152 17.19 -8.80 3.76
N HIS A 153 16.56 -7.64 3.52
CA HIS A 153 15.79 -7.38 2.31
C HIS A 153 16.61 -6.69 1.20
N LEU A 154 17.86 -6.33 1.47
CA LEU A 154 18.77 -5.68 0.53
C LEU A 154 19.75 -6.67 -0.13
N GLN A 155 19.68 -7.96 0.23
CA GLN A 155 20.50 -9.04 -0.33
C GLN A 155 20.23 -9.28 -1.83
N SER A 156 19.02 -9.02 -2.31
CA SER A 156 18.69 -9.17 -3.74
C SER A 156 17.57 -8.22 -4.16
N ALA A 157 17.56 -7.85 -5.44
CA ALA A 157 16.52 -6.98 -6.02
C ALA A 157 15.12 -7.62 -5.92
N ALA A 158 15.03 -8.96 -5.98
CA ALA A 158 13.77 -9.67 -5.80
C ALA A 158 13.25 -9.57 -4.35
N ALA A 159 14.13 -9.75 -3.35
CA ALA A 159 13.78 -9.60 -1.94
C ALA A 159 13.35 -8.17 -1.60
N LEU A 160 14.07 -7.17 -2.13
CA LEU A 160 13.73 -5.76 -1.96
C LEU A 160 12.38 -5.45 -2.61
N ALA A 161 12.16 -5.86 -3.87
CA ALA A 161 10.90 -5.63 -4.56
C ALA A 161 9.71 -6.28 -3.84
N LYS A 162 9.87 -7.51 -3.32
CA LYS A 162 8.84 -8.20 -2.51
C LYS A 162 8.54 -7.42 -1.24
N HIS A 163 9.57 -7.02 -0.48
CA HIS A 163 9.41 -6.23 0.74
C HIS A 163 8.72 -4.89 0.49
N VAL A 164 9.14 -4.14 -0.54
CA VAL A 164 8.52 -2.87 -0.94
C VAL A 164 7.05 -3.08 -1.26
N LYS A 165 6.70 -4.01 -2.16
CA LYS A 165 5.31 -4.31 -2.53
C LYS A 165 4.43 -4.64 -1.31
N THR A 166 4.89 -5.50 -0.41
CA THR A 166 4.16 -5.84 0.82
C THR A 166 4.01 -4.64 1.78
N ARG A 167 5.04 -3.80 1.92
CA ARG A 167 5.01 -2.63 2.81
C ARG A 167 4.21 -1.45 2.25
N THR A 168 4.17 -1.28 0.93
CA THR A 168 3.46 -0.17 0.29
C THR A 168 2.02 -0.53 -0.12
N LYS A 169 1.63 -1.81 -0.13
CA LYS A 169 0.23 -2.25 -0.33
C LYS A 169 -0.70 -1.48 0.62
N LYS A 170 -1.72 -0.84 0.04
CA LYS A 170 -2.76 -0.15 0.80
C LYS A 170 -3.74 -1.21 1.31
N THR A 171 -4.10 -1.16 2.59
CA THR A 171 -5.02 -2.12 3.22
C THR A 171 -6.05 -1.40 4.08
N MET A 172 -7.24 -1.99 4.18
CA MET A 172 -8.32 -1.50 5.04
C MET A 172 -8.37 -2.34 6.31
N HIS A 173 -8.23 -1.70 7.48
CA HIS A 173 -8.16 -2.42 8.75
C HIS A 173 -9.54 -2.60 9.40
N GLN A 174 -9.84 -3.80 9.91
CA GLN A 174 -11.01 -4.00 10.76
C GLN A 174 -10.83 -3.25 12.10
N VAL A 175 -11.91 -2.66 12.58
CA VAL A 175 -12.04 -2.05 13.89
C VAL A 175 -13.13 -2.79 14.67
N GLN A 176 -12.74 -3.42 15.78
CA GLN A 176 -13.62 -4.18 16.67
C GLN A 176 -13.95 -3.41 17.96
N ASN A 177 -13.10 -2.46 18.38
CA ASN A 177 -13.26 -1.72 19.63
C ASN A 177 -12.78 -0.26 19.52
N SER A 178 -13.05 0.53 20.56
CA SER A 178 -12.72 1.97 20.58
C SER A 178 -11.22 2.27 20.53
N ALA A 179 -10.36 1.41 21.09
CA ALA A 179 -8.91 1.60 21.05
C ALA A 179 -8.34 1.36 19.63
N GLN A 180 -8.86 0.35 18.93
CA GLN A 180 -8.56 0.13 17.51
C GLN A 180 -9.08 1.26 16.64
N LEU A 181 -10.27 1.82 16.94
CA LEU A 181 -10.80 2.98 16.21
C LEU A 181 -9.86 4.19 16.32
N GLU A 182 -9.38 4.51 17.53
CA GLU A 182 -8.40 5.58 17.74
C GLU A 182 -7.08 5.27 17.01
N ALA A 183 -6.49 4.10 17.24
CA ALA A 183 -5.18 3.73 16.69
C ALA A 183 -5.15 3.59 15.16
N ARG A 184 -6.21 3.10 14.53
CA ARG A 184 -6.26 2.86 13.08
C ARG A 184 -6.85 4.04 12.30
N CYS A 185 -7.77 4.80 12.90
CA CYS A 185 -8.54 5.82 12.19
C CYS A 185 -8.39 7.22 12.80
N LEU A 186 -8.83 7.43 14.04
CA LEU A 186 -8.97 8.79 14.59
C LEU A 186 -7.62 9.46 14.90
N SER A 187 -6.56 8.68 15.12
CA SER A 187 -5.20 9.18 15.37
C SER A 187 -4.53 9.78 14.12
N ARG A 188 -5.01 9.43 12.93
CA ARG A 188 -4.47 9.81 11.63
C ARG A 188 -4.91 11.22 11.22
N SER A 189 -4.30 11.78 10.17
CA SER A 189 -4.66 13.10 9.63
C SER A 189 -6.07 13.11 9.06
N SER A 190 -6.37 12.14 8.20
CA SER A 190 -7.70 11.88 7.64
C SER A 190 -7.93 10.38 7.54
N CYS A 191 -9.15 9.92 7.80
CA CYS A 191 -9.52 8.51 7.75
C CYS A 191 -10.96 8.30 7.26
N VAL A 192 -11.13 7.37 6.33
CA VAL A 192 -12.42 6.84 5.88
C VAL A 192 -12.76 5.61 6.72
N LEU A 193 -13.89 5.65 7.42
CA LEU A 193 -14.46 4.51 8.13
C LEU A 193 -15.71 4.02 7.40
N ILE A 194 -15.69 2.77 6.94
CA ILE A 194 -16.86 2.10 6.35
C ILE A 194 -17.57 1.29 7.44
N LEU A 195 -18.81 1.66 7.73
CA LEU A 195 -19.75 0.89 8.54
C LEU A 195 -20.37 -0.17 7.64
N ARG A 196 -19.93 -1.41 7.80
CA ARG A 196 -20.25 -2.53 6.95
C ARG A 196 -21.57 -3.18 7.38
N GLY A 197 -22.62 -3.12 6.56
CA GLY A 197 -23.94 -3.73 6.83
C GLY A 197 -24.02 -5.21 6.45
N GLN A 198 -23.34 -5.62 5.39
CA GLN A 198 -23.20 -7.00 4.91
C GLN A 198 -21.74 -7.31 4.53
N ARG A 199 -21.39 -8.56 4.18
CA ARG A 199 -20.04 -8.83 3.63
C ARG A 199 -19.89 -8.12 2.29
N PHE A 200 -18.75 -7.46 2.07
CA PHE A 200 -18.45 -6.79 0.79
C PHE A 200 -18.45 -7.81 -0.34
N GLN A 201 -19.23 -7.54 -1.38
CA GLN A 201 -19.26 -8.31 -2.61
C GLN A 201 -17.94 -8.17 -3.39
N PRO A 202 -17.58 -9.11 -4.29
CA PRO A 202 -16.32 -9.04 -5.04
C PRO A 202 -16.15 -7.73 -5.81
N HIS A 203 -17.21 -7.26 -6.49
CA HIS A 203 -17.20 -5.99 -7.21
C HIS A 203 -17.02 -4.78 -6.28
N GLU A 204 -17.54 -4.84 -5.04
CA GLU A 204 -17.34 -3.80 -4.03
C GLU A 204 -15.89 -3.74 -3.57
N LYS A 205 -15.27 -4.90 -3.28
CA LYS A 205 -13.85 -4.98 -2.93
C LYS A 205 -12.99 -4.35 -4.03
N GLN A 206 -13.23 -4.70 -5.30
CA GLN A 206 -12.48 -4.18 -6.44
C GLN A 206 -12.54 -2.65 -6.55
N TRP A 207 -13.73 -2.03 -6.42
CA TRP A 207 -13.81 -0.57 -6.50
C TRP A 207 -13.32 0.12 -5.23
N ILE A 208 -13.48 -0.49 -4.04
CA ILE A 208 -12.89 0.01 -2.78
C ILE A 208 -11.35 -0.01 -2.87
N ASP A 209 -10.75 -1.04 -3.44
CA ASP A 209 -9.30 -1.10 -3.65
C ASP A 209 -8.82 -0.03 -4.64
N LYS A 210 -9.53 0.17 -5.77
CA LYS A 210 -9.27 1.28 -6.71
C LYS A 210 -9.37 2.65 -6.02
N LEU A 211 -10.38 2.85 -5.17
CA LEU A 211 -10.59 4.06 -4.37
C LEU A 211 -9.47 4.29 -3.35
N MET A 212 -9.01 3.23 -2.68
CA MET A 212 -7.88 3.24 -1.75
C MET A 212 -6.55 3.56 -2.45
N LEU A 213 -6.39 3.14 -3.71
CA LEU A 213 -5.25 3.49 -4.56
C LEU A 213 -5.32 4.94 -5.05
N LYS A 214 -6.51 5.50 -5.32
CA LYS A 214 -6.70 6.93 -5.64
C LYS A 214 -6.35 7.82 -4.44
N TYR A 215 -6.90 7.52 -3.25
CA TYR A 215 -6.74 8.36 -2.06
C TYR A 215 -5.69 7.82 -1.08
N ARG A 216 -4.45 7.61 -1.55
CA ARG A 216 -3.41 6.94 -0.74
C ARG A 216 -3.10 7.62 0.59
N THR A 217 -3.29 8.94 0.71
CA THR A 217 -3.07 9.71 1.95
C THR A 217 -4.14 9.49 3.02
N LEU A 218 -5.35 9.07 2.64
CA LEU A 218 -6.43 8.75 3.58
C LEU A 218 -6.19 7.39 4.21
N SER A 219 -6.36 7.26 5.52
CA SER A 219 -6.38 5.93 6.16
C SER A 219 -7.75 5.27 5.94
N PHE A 220 -7.80 3.96 5.71
CA PHE A 220 -9.06 3.24 5.50
C PHE A 220 -9.26 2.21 6.60
N ALA A 221 -10.45 2.19 7.18
CA ALA A 221 -10.88 1.25 8.19
C ALA A 221 -12.32 0.79 7.93
N TRP A 222 -12.69 -0.39 8.43
CA TRP A 222 -14.07 -0.85 8.41
C TRP A 222 -14.49 -1.38 9.78
N ILE A 223 -15.79 -1.27 10.08
CA ILE A 223 -16.42 -1.76 11.31
C ILE A 223 -17.68 -2.54 10.94
N ASP A 224 -17.92 -3.67 11.59
CA ASP A 224 -19.14 -4.45 11.40
C ASP A 224 -20.33 -3.75 12.08
N SER A 225 -21.22 -3.17 11.29
CA SER A 225 -22.36 -2.40 11.80
C SER A 225 -23.53 -3.28 12.26
N THR A 226 -23.49 -4.59 12.01
CA THR A 226 -24.49 -5.56 12.50
C THR A 226 -24.31 -5.82 13.99
N SER A 227 -23.06 -5.90 14.44
CA SER A 227 -22.67 -6.23 15.82
C SER A 227 -22.22 -5.01 16.63
N LEU A 228 -21.75 -3.94 15.97
CA LEU A 228 -21.23 -2.73 16.58
C LEU A 228 -22.04 -1.48 16.21
N LYS A 229 -21.93 -0.45 17.05
CA LYS A 229 -22.61 0.84 16.94
C LYS A 229 -21.61 1.96 17.25
N LEU A 230 -21.65 3.04 16.49
CA LEU A 230 -20.88 4.24 16.82
C LEU A 230 -21.67 5.18 17.74
N SER A 231 -20.98 5.93 18.60
CA SER A 231 -21.61 6.99 19.39
C SER A 231 -22.16 8.17 18.56
N LEU A 232 -21.80 8.24 17.27
CA LEU A 232 -22.21 9.30 16.33
C LEU A 232 -23.41 8.94 15.44
N GLU A 233 -24.12 7.84 15.70
CA GLU A 233 -25.21 7.35 14.84
C GLU A 233 -26.30 8.40 14.56
N LYS A 234 -26.54 9.36 15.47
CA LYS A 234 -27.47 10.48 15.23
C LYS A 234 -27.08 11.43 14.08
N MET A 235 -25.84 11.36 13.59
CA MET A 235 -25.38 12.17 12.44
C MET A 235 -25.37 11.39 11.12
N LEU A 236 -25.42 10.05 11.21
CA LEU A 236 -25.38 9.14 10.08
C LEU A 236 -26.79 9.02 9.47
N PRO A 237 -26.91 8.60 8.20
CA PRO A 237 -28.17 8.06 7.69
C PRO A 237 -28.67 6.90 8.55
N ASP A 238 -29.99 6.71 8.56
CA ASP A 238 -30.62 5.62 9.30
C ASP A 238 -30.05 4.26 8.90
N ALA A 239 -29.86 3.40 9.89
CA ALA A 239 -29.22 2.10 9.69
C ALA A 239 -30.21 1.09 9.09
N ARG A 240 -30.39 1.13 7.76
CA ARG A 240 -31.07 0.06 7.02
C ARG A 240 -30.22 -1.23 7.06
N GLN A 241 -30.89 -2.38 7.02
CA GLN A 241 -30.22 -3.68 7.13
C GLN A 241 -29.50 -4.04 5.82
N GLY A 242 -28.27 -4.53 5.91
CA GLY A 242 -27.43 -4.86 4.76
C GLY A 242 -26.66 -3.68 4.16
N GLU A 243 -27.20 -2.45 4.20
CA GLU A 243 -26.57 -1.28 3.59
C GLU A 243 -25.24 -0.86 4.26
N HIS A 244 -24.30 -0.42 3.43
CA HIS A 244 -23.03 0.14 3.85
C HIS A 244 -23.16 1.66 4.08
N ARG A 245 -22.58 2.17 5.16
CA ARG A 245 -22.51 3.61 5.45
C ARG A 245 -21.06 4.05 5.59
N LEU A 246 -20.74 5.31 5.31
CA LEU A 246 -19.36 5.81 5.33
C LEU A 246 -19.24 7.12 6.11
N VAL A 247 -18.13 7.25 6.85
CA VAL A 247 -17.78 8.46 7.58
C VAL A 247 -16.34 8.84 7.27
N LEU A 248 -16.14 10.07 6.82
CA LEU A 248 -14.82 10.68 6.74
C LEU A 248 -14.53 11.42 8.05
N PHE A 249 -13.45 11.03 8.71
CA PHE A 249 -12.86 11.73 9.86
C PHE A 249 -11.64 12.54 9.42
N ARG A 250 -11.47 13.72 10.02
CA ARG A 250 -10.29 14.57 9.80
C ARG A 250 -9.82 15.20 11.11
N ARG A 251 -8.51 15.24 11.34
CA ARG A 251 -7.88 16.09 12.35
C ARG A 251 -7.53 17.42 11.72
N GLN A 252 -8.27 18.46 12.11
CA GLN A 252 -8.00 19.85 11.71
C GLN A 252 -7.47 20.65 12.91
N ARG A 253 -6.82 21.79 12.64
CA ARG A 253 -6.52 22.76 13.68
C ARG A 253 -7.71 23.70 13.80
N ASP A 254 -8.16 23.90 15.02
CA ASP A 254 -9.06 24.98 15.37
C ASP A 254 -8.33 26.32 15.17
N THR A 255 -8.89 27.24 14.38
CA THR A 255 -8.32 28.58 14.19
C THR A 255 -8.29 29.36 15.50
N ASP A 256 -9.31 29.17 16.33
CA ASP A 256 -9.59 30.05 17.47
C ASP A 256 -8.84 29.56 18.71
N ALA A 257 -8.80 28.24 18.89
CA ALA A 257 -8.16 27.61 20.05
C ALA A 257 -6.71 27.12 19.79
N ASN A 258 -6.25 27.11 18.53
CA ASN A 258 -4.99 26.48 18.08
C ASN A 258 -4.82 25.00 18.55
N LYS A 259 -5.95 24.35 18.87
CA LYS A 259 -6.01 22.96 19.33
C LYS A 259 -6.32 22.04 18.14
N LYS A 260 -5.85 20.79 18.22
CA LYS A 260 -6.23 19.76 17.24
C LYS A 260 -7.64 19.26 17.59
N ILE A 261 -8.60 19.53 16.73
CA ILE A 261 -9.97 19.07 16.86
C ILE A 261 -10.24 17.96 15.84
N LEU A 262 -11.05 16.99 16.26
CA LEU A 262 -11.53 15.93 15.37
C LEU A 262 -12.83 16.42 14.72
N ALA A 263 -12.90 16.36 13.41
CA ALA A 263 -14.09 16.68 12.63
C ALA A 263 -14.55 15.44 11.84
N ALA A 264 -15.83 15.42 11.47
CA ALA A 264 -16.40 14.31 10.71
C ALA A 264 -17.51 14.74 9.76
N LYS A 265 -17.60 14.07 8.60
CA LYS A 265 -18.72 14.17 7.66
C LYS A 265 -19.18 12.76 7.29
N ALA A 266 -20.49 12.53 7.39
CA ALA A 266 -21.11 11.30 6.95
C ALA A 266 -21.44 11.38 5.46
N PHE A 267 -21.27 10.26 4.76
CA PHE A 267 -21.88 10.05 3.45
C PHE A 267 -23.40 9.94 3.62
N ARG A 268 -24.16 10.55 2.71
CA ARG A 268 -25.63 10.71 2.80
C ARG A 268 -26.37 10.48 1.48
N ASP A 269 -25.65 10.07 0.44
CA ASP A 269 -26.28 9.69 -0.83
C ASP A 269 -26.91 8.30 -0.68
N ASP A 270 -28.00 8.04 -1.42
CA ASP A 270 -28.77 6.79 -1.33
C ASP A 270 -28.03 5.60 -1.95
N MET A 271 -27.05 5.85 -2.83
CA MET A 271 -26.28 4.79 -3.51
C MET A 271 -24.84 4.67 -2.98
N PHE A 272 -24.55 3.55 -2.32
CA PHE A 272 -23.17 3.19 -1.94
C PHE A 272 -22.41 2.58 -3.13
N ASN A 273 -22.05 3.39 -4.13
CA ASN A 273 -21.31 2.96 -5.31
C ASN A 273 -19.98 3.72 -5.48
N ALA A 274 -19.14 3.23 -6.40
CA ALA A 274 -17.80 3.78 -6.66
C ALA A 274 -17.79 5.27 -7.06
N VAL A 275 -18.82 5.73 -7.78
CA VAL A 275 -18.93 7.10 -8.30
C VAL A 275 -19.34 8.03 -7.16
N SER A 276 -20.48 7.77 -6.50
CA SER A 276 -20.98 8.60 -5.39
C SER A 276 -19.97 8.69 -4.23
N VAL A 277 -19.36 7.57 -3.84
CA VAL A 277 -18.31 7.56 -2.81
C VAL A 277 -17.03 8.25 -3.31
N GLY A 278 -16.70 8.09 -4.60
CA GLY A 278 -15.60 8.78 -5.26
C GLY A 278 -15.71 10.30 -5.15
N THR A 279 -16.80 10.86 -5.67
CA THR A 279 -17.14 12.29 -5.66
C THR A 279 -17.19 12.83 -4.23
N PHE A 280 -17.82 12.10 -3.30
CA PHE A 280 -17.83 12.50 -1.89
C PHE A 280 -16.42 12.64 -1.31
N LEU A 281 -15.48 11.76 -1.67
CA LEU A 281 -14.10 11.90 -1.21
C LEU A 281 -13.34 13.00 -1.94
N ASP A 282 -13.56 13.26 -3.23
CA ASP A 282 -12.94 14.37 -3.96
C ASP A 282 -13.29 15.72 -3.30
N GLU A 283 -14.58 15.93 -3.02
CA GLU A 283 -15.08 17.15 -2.36
C GLU A 283 -14.59 17.31 -0.91
N ASN A 284 -14.41 16.20 -0.17
CA ASN A 284 -14.34 16.23 1.30
C ASN A 284 -13.00 15.80 1.90
N ALA A 285 -12.10 15.18 1.13
CA ALA A 285 -10.76 14.79 1.62
C ALA A 285 -9.90 16.00 2.02
N HIS A 286 -10.10 17.14 1.35
CA HIS A 286 -9.27 18.34 1.49
C HIS A 286 -9.99 19.57 2.05
N SER A 287 -11.33 19.59 2.11
CA SER A 287 -12.13 20.68 2.69
C SER A 287 -12.31 20.57 4.20
N GLU A 288 -12.62 21.70 4.86
CA GLU A 288 -12.83 21.77 6.30
C GLU A 288 -14.15 21.09 6.69
N LEU A 289 -14.13 20.29 7.75
CA LEU A 289 -15.28 19.47 8.16
C LEU A 289 -15.88 19.99 9.47
N LYS A 290 -17.13 19.63 9.75
CA LYS A 290 -17.81 20.02 11.00
C LYS A 290 -17.11 19.38 12.21
N PRO A 291 -16.67 20.17 13.22
CA PRO A 291 -15.96 19.65 14.38
C PRO A 291 -16.89 18.84 15.30
N LEU A 292 -16.31 17.83 15.95
CA LEU A 292 -16.96 16.97 16.93
C LEU A 292 -16.61 17.43 18.34
N GLY A 293 -17.62 17.69 19.18
CA GLY A 293 -17.40 18.00 20.59
C GLY A 293 -16.89 16.82 21.45
N LYS A 294 -16.96 15.58 20.96
CA LYS A 294 -16.48 14.36 21.64
C LYS A 294 -15.93 13.36 20.61
N SER A 295 -14.85 12.66 20.98
CA SER A 295 -14.31 11.55 20.17
C SER A 295 -15.33 10.40 20.04
N PRO A 296 -15.54 9.83 18.84
CA PRO A 296 -16.45 8.70 18.67
C PRO A 296 -15.97 7.47 19.46
N LYS A 297 -16.92 6.75 20.04
CA LYS A 297 -16.69 5.44 20.67
C LYS A 297 -17.43 4.35 19.91
N VAL A 298 -16.80 3.17 19.88
CA VAL A 298 -17.41 1.91 19.46
C VAL A 298 -18.11 1.27 20.66
N LEU A 299 -19.36 0.88 20.47
CA LEU A 299 -20.19 0.17 21.44
C LEU A 299 -20.72 -1.11 20.79
N HIS A 300 -20.90 -2.19 21.55
CA HIS A 300 -21.63 -3.35 21.05
C HIS A 300 -23.12 -3.03 20.94
N ARG A 301 -23.76 -3.51 19.87
CA ARG A 301 -25.22 -3.58 19.82
C ARG A 301 -25.64 -4.66 20.81
N GLY A 302 -26.35 -4.26 21.87
CA GLY A 302 -26.96 -5.22 22.77
C GLY A 302 -27.91 -6.11 21.97
N LYS A 303 -27.79 -7.44 22.13
CA LYS A 303 -28.80 -8.37 21.59
C LYS A 303 -30.16 -7.91 22.13
N SER A 304 -31.12 -7.69 21.25
CA SER A 304 -32.50 -7.47 21.70
C SER A 304 -32.92 -8.68 22.53
N LYS A 305 -33.54 -8.44 23.68
CA LYS A 305 -34.19 -9.49 24.47
C LYS A 305 -35.50 -9.92 23.79
N SER A 306 -35.41 -10.50 22.59
CA SER A 306 -36.56 -11.17 21.98
C SER A 306 -36.70 -12.56 22.57
N SER A 307 -37.86 -12.81 23.19
CA SER A 307 -38.33 -14.11 23.70
C SER A 307 -37.34 -14.90 24.58
N GLN A 308 -37.36 -14.62 25.90
CA GLN A 308 -37.46 -15.76 26.81
C GLN A 308 -38.86 -16.36 26.62
N PRO A 309 -39.02 -17.67 26.36
CA PRO A 309 -40.31 -18.31 26.50
C PRO A 309 -40.66 -18.40 28.00
N ASP A 310 -41.89 -18.01 28.35
CA ASP A 310 -42.38 -18.06 29.73
C ASP A 310 -42.33 -19.49 30.29
N LYS A 311 -41.35 -19.75 31.15
CA LYS A 311 -41.34 -20.94 32.02
C LYS A 311 -42.17 -20.67 33.29
N SER A 312 -43.44 -20.36 33.11
CA SER A 312 -44.44 -20.41 34.18
C SER A 312 -45.41 -21.57 33.93
N GLY A 313 -45.51 -22.48 34.90
CA GLY A 313 -46.56 -23.50 34.91
C GLY A 313 -46.26 -24.79 34.11
N ASN A 314 -45.49 -25.71 34.70
CA ASN A 314 -46.15 -26.93 35.17
C ASN A 314 -45.34 -27.61 36.29
N ARG A 315 -45.91 -27.62 37.49
CA ARG A 315 -45.46 -28.43 38.63
C ARG A 315 -46.42 -29.62 38.68
N ASP A 316 -45.90 -30.79 39.03
CA ASP A 316 -46.64 -32.05 39.21
C ASP A 316 -47.19 -32.73 37.95
N GLN A 317 -46.44 -33.73 37.44
CA GLN A 317 -46.99 -35.11 37.42
C GLN A 317 -45.96 -36.24 37.26
N ARG A 318 -46.11 -37.22 38.17
CA ARG A 318 -45.88 -38.68 38.03
C ARG A 318 -44.49 -39.25 37.67
N ARG A 319 -43.90 -39.75 38.76
CA ARG A 319 -43.00 -40.92 38.87
C ARG A 319 -43.48 -42.18 38.11
N THR A 320 -42.54 -43.14 38.02
CA THR A 320 -42.65 -44.63 38.03
C THR A 320 -42.95 -45.44 36.76
N ARG A 321 -41.89 -46.12 36.26
CA ARG A 321 -41.72 -47.58 36.00
C ARG A 321 -40.24 -47.80 35.58
N ARG A 322 -39.33 -48.50 36.31
CA ARG A 322 -39.14 -49.97 36.47
C ARG A 322 -39.20 -50.70 35.11
N ARG A 323 -38.22 -51.52 34.64
CA ARG A 323 -37.30 -52.50 35.31
C ARG A 323 -36.02 -52.82 34.45
N PRO A 324 -35.05 -53.65 34.91
CA PRO A 324 -33.72 -53.88 34.29
C PRO A 324 -33.45 -55.30 33.68
N ARG A 325 -32.29 -55.45 33.01
CA ARG A 325 -31.51 -56.69 32.67
C ARG A 325 -30.06 -56.23 32.40
N ARG A 326 -28.94 -56.69 32.99
CA ARG A 326 -28.36 -58.00 33.42
C ARG A 326 -27.53 -58.73 32.34
N LYS A 327 -26.20 -58.63 32.47
CA LYS A 327 -25.12 -59.65 32.35
C LYS A 327 -23.80 -58.93 32.74
N GLU A 328 -22.99 -59.36 33.72
CA GLU A 328 -22.12 -60.56 33.78
C GLU A 328 -21.09 -60.57 32.63
N ARG A 329 -19.78 -60.72 32.85
CA ARG A 329 -19.11 -61.60 33.84
C ARG A 329 -17.60 -61.25 34.07
N GLU A 330 -17.07 -61.60 35.26
CA GLU A 330 -15.72 -62.13 35.65
C GLU A 330 -14.42 -61.81 34.84
N ALA A 331 -13.19 -61.84 35.38
CA ALA A 331 -12.60 -61.80 36.74
C ALA A 331 -11.04 -61.89 36.62
N GLU A 332 -10.29 -61.42 37.65
CA GLU A 332 -8.93 -61.87 38.08
C GLU A 332 -7.75 -61.92 37.04
N GLU A 333 -6.45 -61.76 37.35
CA GLU A 333 -5.65 -61.88 38.58
C GLU A 333 -4.35 -61.01 38.47
N GLU A 334 -3.78 -60.58 39.61
CA GLU A 334 -2.37 -60.65 40.08
C GLU A 334 -1.15 -60.80 39.13
N GLU A 335 0.11 -60.47 39.49
CA GLU A 335 0.73 -59.60 40.52
C GLU A 335 2.17 -59.22 40.04
N GLY A 336 2.93 -58.45 40.83
CA GLY A 336 4.07 -57.62 40.37
C GLY A 336 5.42 -58.25 39.98
N TYR A 337 6.32 -57.39 39.46
CA TYR A 337 7.78 -57.60 39.51
C TYR A 337 8.62 -56.30 39.52
N TYR A 338 9.89 -56.45 39.92
CA TYR A 338 10.89 -55.47 40.37
C TYR A 338 12.04 -55.34 39.32
N PHE A 339 12.80 -54.26 39.07
CA PHE A 339 12.96 -52.90 39.63
C PHE A 339 13.60 -51.97 38.53
N PRO A 340 13.99 -50.68 38.75
CA PRO A 340 14.26 -49.69 37.68
C PRO A 340 15.75 -49.50 37.32
N GLN A 341 16.01 -48.71 36.27
CA GLN A 341 17.21 -47.86 36.16
C GLN A 341 16.97 -46.65 35.22
N HIS A 342 17.57 -45.50 35.60
CA HIS A 342 17.85 -44.22 34.90
C HIS A 342 17.36 -44.02 33.44
N VAL A 343 16.93 -42.81 33.01
CA VAL A 343 17.74 -41.56 32.92
C VAL A 343 16.86 -40.29 33.04
N ASN A 344 17.37 -39.28 33.76
CA ASN A 344 16.97 -37.85 33.70
C ASN A 344 17.94 -37.08 32.77
N PRO A 345 17.67 -35.84 32.33
CA PRO A 345 16.40 -35.11 32.27
C PRO A 345 16.07 -34.91 30.76
N ASP A 346 15.41 -33.89 30.20
CA ASP A 346 14.84 -32.61 30.66
C ASP A 346 13.47 -32.38 29.99
N GLU A 347 12.62 -31.58 30.63
CA GLU A 347 11.42 -31.00 30.03
C GLU A 347 11.71 -29.52 29.72
N ASP A 348 11.36 -29.04 28.53
CA ASP A 348 10.90 -27.66 28.40
C ASP A 348 9.77 -27.58 27.37
N ASN A 349 8.57 -27.56 27.93
CA ASN A 349 7.28 -27.52 27.25
C ASN A 349 6.88 -26.05 27.01
N GLU A 350 6.56 -25.68 25.76
CA GLU A 350 5.26 -25.09 25.40
C GLU A 350 5.29 -24.36 24.03
N ARG A 351 4.28 -24.69 23.21
CA ARG A 351 3.50 -23.78 22.34
C ARG A 351 4.19 -23.05 21.16
N SER A 352 3.53 -22.89 20.02
CA SER A 352 2.23 -23.42 19.57
C SER A 352 2.11 -23.31 18.05
N HIS A 353 1.58 -24.36 17.42
CA HIS A 353 1.08 -24.28 16.04
C HIS A 353 0.06 -23.14 15.90
N VAL A 354 0.30 -22.25 14.94
CA VAL A 354 -0.76 -21.50 14.26
C VAL A 354 -0.57 -21.77 12.77
N LEU A 355 -1.42 -22.63 12.23
CA LEU A 355 -1.67 -22.70 10.81
C LEU A 355 -2.59 -21.52 10.49
N ASP A 356 -2.09 -20.53 9.74
CA ASP A 356 -2.95 -19.57 9.05
C ASP A 356 -3.12 -20.08 7.62
N ASP A 357 -4.37 -20.27 7.20
CA ASP A 357 -4.74 -20.76 5.88
C ASP A 357 -4.11 -19.90 4.77
N VAL A 358 -3.33 -20.55 3.91
CA VAL A 358 -2.97 -20.01 2.60
C VAL A 358 -4.07 -20.46 1.64
N GLU A 359 -5.06 -19.60 1.42
CA GLU A 359 -5.98 -19.75 0.29
C GLU A 359 -5.14 -19.63 -1.00
N GLU A 360 -4.95 -20.75 -1.69
CA GLU A 360 -4.32 -20.80 -3.01
C GLU A 360 -5.32 -20.24 -4.04
N GLU A 361 -5.02 -19.09 -4.63
CA GLU A 361 -5.75 -18.58 -5.79
C GLU A 361 -5.27 -19.38 -7.03
N GLU A 362 -6.10 -20.30 -7.52
CA GLU A 362 -5.88 -21.00 -8.79
C GLU A 362 -5.98 -20.00 -9.95
N ASP A 363 -4.88 -19.79 -10.69
CA ASP A 363 -4.88 -19.04 -11.94
C ASP A 363 -5.64 -19.84 -13.01
N VAL A 364 -6.87 -19.41 -13.33
CA VAL A 364 -7.61 -19.91 -14.49
C VAL A 364 -6.93 -19.40 -15.76
N LEU A 365 -6.36 -20.32 -16.53
CA LEU A 365 -5.83 -20.05 -17.87
C LEU A 365 -6.99 -19.95 -18.85
N ASP A 366 -7.35 -18.72 -19.23
CA ASP A 366 -8.16 -18.49 -20.42
C ASP A 366 -7.31 -18.82 -21.66
N LEU A 367 -7.60 -19.97 -22.28
CA LEU A 367 -7.11 -20.40 -23.59
C LEU A 367 -8.30 -20.36 -24.55
N ASP A 368 -8.36 -19.34 -25.39
CA ASP A 368 -9.08 -19.28 -26.66
C ASP A 368 -8.55 -18.06 -27.45
N ASP A 369 -8.71 -18.07 -28.78
CA ASP A 369 -8.26 -17.09 -29.80
C ASP A 369 -6.93 -17.42 -30.53
N ASP A 370 -6.91 -18.56 -31.24
CA ASP A 370 -6.24 -18.64 -32.55
C ASP A 370 -7.35 -18.55 -33.63
N GLU A 371 -7.38 -17.44 -34.39
CA GLU A 371 -8.32 -17.21 -35.49
C GLU A 371 -7.92 -18.04 -36.72
N ASP A 372 -8.84 -18.88 -37.23
CA ASP A 372 -8.84 -19.33 -38.62
C ASP A 372 -9.46 -18.24 -39.54
N ASP A 373 -9.05 -18.27 -40.81
CA ASP A 373 -9.60 -17.60 -42.02
C ASP A 373 -8.92 -16.29 -42.57
N GLU A 374 -8.60 -16.39 -43.87
CA GLU A 374 -8.14 -15.42 -44.90
C GLU A 374 -6.66 -14.95 -44.96
#